data_AF-A0A917FR32-F1
#
_entry.id   AF-A0A917FR32-F1
#
_cell.length_a   1.000
_cell.length_b   1.000
_cell.length_c   1.000
_cell.angle_alpha   90.00
_cell.angle_beta   90.00
_cell.angle_gamma   90.00
#
_symmetry.space_group_name_H-M   'P 1'
#
loop_
_entity.id
_entity.type
_entity.pdbx_description
1 polymer ?
#
loop_
_entity_poly.entity_id
_entity_poly.type
_entity_poly.pdbx_seq_one_letter_code
_entity_poly.pdbx_strand_id
1 'polypeptide(L)'
;MITIAQRLNKTKKKIAPKRFHKQSSKKRRTALKRPLGLNTYRQKLLEQAAVSFNQGFDAGYDEAMRKSAQAAVPALIRKERFSGSEDEYKRGLYDGGDGIVDALLPESDILPELSIGQIIEAGVRELHSHRYPLLSATDVAGQIKSALDSRQPLSVVRLGDGELITLAQEVIMNEEQVRKEGHFLSYAGIHIPDLAARDQLVKAVEKADIVGIPKLRLPNFQPLAFAVLKAHGIDYRKLQLTQSTINYSLYLEGYLRSILAGRRVLVIGNTAPGLSQVLSGSGIHVTGVIAPVHGMLDIPRVMNELSVHEFDIALVGAGIPAVIIVQRIATELGKVAIDFGHLADSFVKGEAVL
;
A
#
# COMPACT_ATOMS: atom_id res chain seq x y z
N MET A 1 -68.65 -50.62 -14.06
CA MET A 1 -67.51 -49.94 -13.39
C MET A 1 -67.43 -48.54 -13.97
N ILE A 2 -67.50 -47.54 -13.09
CA ILE A 2 -68.24 -46.28 -13.30
C ILE A 2 -67.55 -45.32 -14.28
N THR A 3 -68.15 -45.19 -15.46
CA THR A 3 -68.25 -43.99 -16.29
C THR A 3 -69.09 -42.94 -15.56
N ILE A 4 -68.91 -41.64 -15.82
CA ILE A 4 -70.00 -40.72 -16.19
C ILE A 4 -69.45 -39.31 -16.37
N ALA A 5 -69.65 -38.81 -17.58
CA ALA A 5 -69.51 -37.42 -17.96
C ALA A 5 -70.78 -36.63 -17.60
N GLN A 6 -70.57 -35.37 -17.24
CA GLN A 6 -71.42 -34.21 -17.49
C GLN A 6 -72.84 -34.16 -16.89
N ARG A 7 -73.06 -33.16 -16.02
CA ARG A 7 -74.29 -32.35 -16.07
C ARG A 7 -74.01 -30.90 -15.74
N LEU A 8 -74.35 -30.06 -16.71
CA LEU A 8 -74.43 -28.60 -16.65
C LEU A 8 -75.48 -28.16 -15.61
N ASN A 9 -75.20 -27.09 -14.86
CA ASN A 9 -76.21 -26.04 -14.73
C ASN A 9 -75.61 -24.66 -14.41
N LYS A 10 -76.12 -23.67 -15.14
CA LYS A 10 -75.77 -22.25 -15.11
C LYS A 10 -76.43 -21.59 -13.91
N THR A 11 -75.68 -20.73 -13.20
CA THR A 11 -76.25 -19.53 -12.55
C THR A 11 -75.24 -18.39 -12.58
N LYS A 12 -75.76 -17.23 -13.01
CA LYS A 12 -75.05 -15.98 -13.36
C LYS A 12 -74.62 -15.22 -12.10
N LYS A 13 -73.43 -14.58 -12.12
CA LYS A 13 -73.23 -13.11 -12.12
C LYS A 13 -71.81 -12.69 -11.63
N LYS A 14 -71.14 -11.91 -12.50
CA LYS A 14 -70.39 -10.65 -12.23
C LYS A 14 -69.15 -10.66 -11.30
N ILE A 15 -67.95 -10.34 -11.85
CA ILE A 15 -67.16 -9.09 -11.63
C ILE A 15 -65.67 -9.23 -12.06
N ALA A 16 -65.22 -8.21 -12.82
CA ALA A 16 -63.87 -7.64 -13.04
C ALA A 16 -62.74 -8.40 -13.80
N PRO A 17 -61.99 -7.69 -14.69
CA PRO A 17 -60.90 -8.27 -15.47
C PRO A 17 -59.55 -8.21 -14.72
N LYS A 18 -58.76 -9.29 -14.75
CA LYS A 18 -57.33 -9.27 -14.37
C LYS A 18 -56.45 -9.47 -15.60
N ARG A 19 -55.53 -8.52 -15.79
CA ARG A 19 -54.56 -8.39 -16.87
C ARG A 19 -53.59 -9.58 -16.91
N PHE A 20 -53.32 -10.06 -18.11
CA PHE A 20 -52.23 -10.98 -18.42
C PHE A 20 -50.87 -10.28 -18.34
N HIS A 21 -49.91 -10.87 -17.62
CA HIS A 21 -48.49 -10.63 -17.85
C HIS A 21 -47.77 -11.95 -18.09
N LYS A 22 -47.26 -12.09 -19.32
CA LYS A 22 -46.43 -13.19 -19.81
C LYS A 22 -45.11 -13.22 -19.03
N GLN A 23 -44.81 -14.35 -18.40
CA GLN A 23 -43.46 -14.69 -18.00
C GLN A 23 -42.63 -15.00 -19.26
N SER A 24 -41.49 -14.34 -19.42
CA SER A 24 -40.42 -14.79 -20.32
C SER A 24 -39.15 -14.94 -19.49
N SER A 25 -38.59 -16.14 -19.55
CA SER A 25 -37.37 -16.56 -18.88
C SER A 25 -36.15 -15.95 -19.58
N LYS A 26 -35.36 -15.14 -18.87
CA LYS A 26 -34.02 -14.73 -19.31
C LYS A 26 -32.96 -15.36 -18.41
N LYS A 27 -32.21 -16.30 -19.00
CA LYS A 27 -30.93 -16.83 -18.49
C LYS A 27 -29.99 -15.66 -18.19
N ARG A 28 -29.61 -15.50 -16.91
CA ARG A 28 -28.52 -14.59 -16.50
C ARG A 28 -27.17 -15.26 -16.84
N ARG A 29 -26.49 -14.74 -17.86
CA ARG A 29 -25.05 -14.94 -18.04
C ARG A 29 -24.32 -14.21 -16.92
N THR A 30 -23.58 -14.94 -16.09
CA THR A 30 -22.61 -14.38 -15.13
C THR A 30 -21.47 -13.75 -15.90
N ALA A 31 -21.41 -12.42 -15.90
CA ALA A 31 -20.27 -11.68 -16.41
C ALA A 31 -19.11 -11.82 -15.40
N LEU A 32 -18.06 -12.53 -15.78
CA LEU A 32 -16.75 -12.41 -15.14
C LEU A 32 -16.33 -10.94 -15.22
N LYS A 33 -16.13 -10.31 -14.06
CA LYS A 33 -15.63 -8.93 -13.97
C LYS A 33 -14.26 -8.88 -14.65
N ARG A 34 -14.13 -8.04 -15.68
CA ARG A 34 -12.83 -7.70 -16.27
C ARG A 34 -11.93 -7.06 -15.21
N PRO A 35 -10.62 -7.33 -15.21
CA PRO A 35 -9.69 -6.64 -14.31
C PRO A 35 -9.72 -5.13 -14.64
N LEU A 36 -9.67 -4.31 -13.59
CA LEU A 36 -9.54 -2.86 -13.72
C LEU A 36 -8.28 -2.55 -14.56
N GLY A 37 -8.39 -1.61 -15.49
CA GLY A 37 -7.23 -1.18 -16.25
C GLY A 37 -6.19 -0.53 -15.32
N LEU A 38 -4.90 -0.72 -15.62
CA LEU A 38 -3.78 -0.15 -14.85
C LEU A 38 -3.93 1.34 -14.51
N ASN A 39 -4.55 2.13 -15.40
CA ASN A 39 -4.79 3.56 -15.17
C ASN A 39 -5.87 3.84 -14.10
N THR A 40 -6.97 3.08 -14.08
CA THR A 40 -8.02 3.24 -13.06
C THR A 40 -7.58 2.73 -11.69
N TYR A 41 -6.72 1.71 -11.67
CA TYR A 41 -6.08 1.23 -10.45
C TYR A 41 -5.16 2.29 -9.84
N ARG A 42 -4.25 2.84 -10.66
CA ARG A 42 -3.32 3.89 -10.24
C ARG A 42 -4.11 5.10 -9.72
N GLN A 43 -5.13 5.55 -10.43
CA GLN A 43 -5.96 6.69 -10.01
C GLN A 43 -6.66 6.47 -8.66
N LYS A 44 -7.18 5.27 -8.38
CA LYS A 44 -7.77 4.95 -7.06
C LYS A 44 -6.76 4.86 -5.92
N LEU A 45 -5.56 4.31 -6.20
CA LEU A 45 -4.44 4.32 -5.24
C LEU A 45 -4.13 5.75 -4.82
N LEU A 46 -4.15 6.68 -5.77
CA LEU A 46 -3.87 8.09 -5.52
C LEU A 46 -4.99 8.83 -4.83
N GLU A 47 -6.24 8.54 -5.18
CA GLU A 47 -7.40 9.17 -4.54
C GLU A 47 -7.44 8.77 -3.06
N GLN A 48 -7.21 7.49 -2.73
CA GLN A 48 -7.21 7.02 -1.34
C GLN A 48 -5.97 7.47 -0.55
N ALA A 49 -4.79 7.46 -1.17
CA ALA A 49 -3.60 8.14 -0.66
C ALA A 49 -3.90 9.62 -0.33
N ALA A 50 -4.63 10.31 -1.21
CA ALA A 50 -5.02 11.70 -1.01
C ALA A 50 -6.14 11.92 0.03
N VAL A 51 -6.90 10.90 0.45
CA VAL A 51 -7.90 11.05 1.54
C VAL A 51 -7.26 10.81 2.92
N SER A 52 -6.12 10.11 3.00
CA SER A 52 -5.42 9.77 4.24
C SER A 52 -4.70 10.96 4.94
N PHE A 53 -5.24 12.18 4.85
CA PHE A 53 -4.70 13.36 5.54
C PHE A 53 -4.72 13.17 7.06
N ASN A 54 -3.53 12.98 7.63
CA ASN A 54 -2.99 13.83 8.70
C ASN A 54 -1.45 13.66 8.82
N GLN A 55 -0.77 14.81 8.88
CA GLN A 55 0.61 15.07 9.32
C GLN A 55 1.66 13.96 9.12
N GLY A 56 2.37 14.04 7.98
CA GLY A 56 3.82 13.78 7.94
C GLY A 56 4.29 12.40 7.49
N PHE A 57 3.49 11.34 7.61
CA PHE A 57 4.03 9.97 7.47
C PHE A 57 3.88 9.35 6.07
N ASP A 58 2.90 9.80 5.27
CA ASP A 58 2.76 9.39 3.86
C ASP A 58 2.44 10.57 2.92
N ALA A 59 2.25 11.79 3.45
CA ALA A 59 1.78 12.94 2.66
C ALA A 59 2.70 13.29 1.48
N GLY A 60 4.03 13.21 1.67
CA GLY A 60 4.99 13.45 0.59
C GLY A 60 4.97 12.36 -0.48
N TYR A 61 4.82 11.10 -0.07
CA TYR A 61 4.72 9.97 -1.00
C TYR A 61 3.39 10.01 -1.76
N ASP A 62 2.30 10.26 -1.06
CA ASP A 62 0.93 10.30 -1.57
C ASP A 62 0.73 11.51 -2.49
N GLU A 63 1.23 12.68 -2.13
CA GLU A 63 1.24 13.86 -3.00
C GLU A 63 2.08 13.63 -4.26
N ALA A 64 3.29 13.06 -4.12
CA ALA A 64 4.17 12.79 -5.25
C ALA A 64 3.62 11.68 -6.17
N MET A 65 3.01 10.64 -5.59
CA MET A 65 2.29 9.62 -6.34
C MET A 65 1.10 10.26 -7.07
N ARG A 66 0.33 11.15 -6.41
CA ARG A 66 -0.83 11.85 -6.99
C ARG A 66 -0.42 12.68 -8.21
N LYS A 67 0.67 13.44 -8.07
CA LYS A 67 1.29 14.19 -9.17
C LYS A 67 1.77 13.26 -10.29
N SER A 68 2.35 12.11 -9.94
CA SER A 68 2.90 11.15 -10.92
C SER A 68 1.87 10.44 -11.79
N ALA A 69 0.62 10.21 -11.33
CA ALA A 69 -0.40 9.56 -12.16
C ALA A 69 -1.46 10.47 -12.76
N GLN A 70 -1.50 11.74 -12.36
CA GLN A 70 -2.05 12.76 -13.25
C GLN A 70 -1.24 12.88 -14.57
N ALA A 71 -0.02 12.33 -14.61
CA ALA A 71 0.88 12.33 -15.77
C ALA A 71 0.78 11.10 -16.70
N ALA A 72 -0.23 10.23 -16.59
CA ALA A 72 -0.37 9.07 -17.48
C ALA A 72 -1.16 9.40 -18.77
N VAL A 73 -0.41 9.61 -19.88
CA VAL A 73 -0.80 9.69 -21.31
C VAL A 73 -1.21 11.10 -21.81
N PRO A 74 -0.70 11.55 -22.98
CA PRO A 74 -0.07 12.87 -23.13
C PRO A 74 -1.06 14.00 -23.35
N ALA A 75 -1.21 14.82 -22.33
CA ALA A 75 -1.57 16.21 -22.49
C ALA A 75 -0.89 16.98 -21.39
N LEU A 76 0.04 17.85 -21.81
CA LEU A 76 0.33 19.10 -21.15
C LEU A 76 0.73 18.96 -19.67
N ILE A 77 2.03 19.15 -19.44
CA ILE A 77 2.56 19.85 -18.28
C ILE A 77 1.58 20.97 -17.89
N ARG A 78 0.68 20.68 -16.94
CA ARG A 78 -0.35 21.61 -16.51
C ARG A 78 0.29 22.41 -15.38
N LYS A 79 0.26 23.76 -15.51
CA LYS A 79 0.65 24.74 -14.49
C LYS A 79 0.02 24.38 -13.13
N GLU A 80 0.65 23.52 -12.33
CA GLU A 80 0.60 23.68 -10.88
C GLU A 80 1.25 25.04 -10.58
N ARG A 81 0.72 25.79 -9.62
CA ARG A 81 1.16 27.15 -9.30
C ARG A 81 2.63 27.15 -8.86
N PHE A 82 3.52 27.18 -9.84
CA PHE A 82 4.92 27.52 -9.66
C PHE A 82 4.94 28.98 -9.18
N SER A 83 5.51 29.21 -8.00
CA SER A 83 5.67 30.55 -7.43
C SER A 83 6.82 31.33 -8.07
N GLY A 84 7.60 30.67 -8.93
CA GLY A 84 8.64 31.29 -9.73
C GLY A 84 8.11 31.88 -11.04
N SER A 85 8.97 32.59 -11.74
CA SER A 85 8.64 33.15 -13.05
C SER A 85 8.41 32.04 -14.08
N GLU A 86 7.67 32.34 -15.16
CA GLU A 86 7.52 31.40 -16.28
C GLU A 86 8.89 31.03 -16.90
N ASP A 87 9.87 31.92 -16.80
CA ASP A 87 11.23 31.71 -17.29
C ASP A 87 12.02 30.73 -16.42
N GLU A 88 11.88 30.82 -15.09
CA GLU A 88 12.46 29.84 -14.15
C GLU A 88 11.85 28.45 -14.36
N TYR A 89 10.55 28.40 -14.65
CA TYR A 89 9.87 27.15 -14.94
C TYR A 89 10.39 26.49 -16.23
N LYS A 90 10.48 27.26 -17.32
CA LYS A 90 11.03 26.79 -18.60
C LYS A 90 12.49 26.36 -18.46
N ARG A 91 13.28 27.14 -17.72
CA ARG A 91 14.68 26.83 -17.44
C ARG A 91 14.82 25.52 -16.68
N GLY A 92 14.04 25.31 -15.62
CA GLY A 92 14.06 24.04 -14.88
C GLY A 92 13.66 22.83 -15.73
N LEU A 93 12.68 22.98 -16.64
CA LEU A 93 12.32 21.92 -17.59
C LEU A 93 13.46 21.61 -18.57
N TYR A 94 14.14 22.64 -19.08
CA TYR A 94 15.31 22.46 -19.94
C TYR A 94 16.46 21.82 -19.15
N ASP A 95 16.89 22.42 -18.04
CA ASP A 95 18.04 21.96 -17.25
C ASP A 95 17.88 20.50 -16.75
N GLY A 96 16.65 20.08 -16.44
CA GLY A 96 16.35 18.70 -15.99
C GLY A 96 16.04 17.72 -17.13
N GLY A 97 15.98 18.18 -18.37
CA GLY A 97 15.61 17.41 -19.55
C GLY A 97 16.63 17.55 -20.66
N ASP A 98 16.31 18.37 -21.66
CA ASP A 98 17.16 18.57 -22.85
C ASP A 98 18.55 19.13 -22.51
N GLY A 99 18.69 19.94 -21.46
CA GLY A 99 20.00 20.44 -21.00
C GLY A 99 20.95 19.32 -20.53
N ILE A 100 20.42 18.22 -20.00
CA ILE A 100 21.24 17.03 -19.68
C ILE A 100 21.68 16.32 -20.96
N VAL A 101 20.81 16.28 -21.98
CA VAL A 101 21.11 15.68 -23.28
C VAL A 101 22.20 16.50 -23.98
N ASP A 102 22.05 17.82 -24.04
CA ASP A 102 23.03 18.73 -24.64
C ASP A 102 24.41 18.62 -23.98
N ALA A 103 24.46 18.43 -22.65
CA ALA A 103 25.71 18.23 -21.93
C ALA A 103 26.40 16.86 -22.21
N LEU A 104 25.66 15.88 -22.72
CA LEU A 104 26.15 14.54 -23.04
C LEU A 104 26.41 14.33 -24.55
N LEU A 105 25.79 15.14 -25.41
CA LEU A 105 26.02 15.10 -26.85
C LEU A 105 27.39 15.69 -27.20
N PRO A 106 28.12 15.12 -28.16
CA PRO A 106 29.27 15.80 -28.76
C PRO A 106 28.86 17.16 -29.34
N GLU A 107 29.76 18.15 -29.29
CA GLU A 107 29.49 19.52 -29.77
C GLU A 107 29.05 19.58 -31.25
N SER A 108 29.40 18.57 -32.06
CA SER A 108 29.07 18.48 -33.48
C SER A 108 27.74 17.77 -33.79
N ASP A 109 27.07 17.22 -32.79
CA ASP A 109 25.98 16.27 -32.98
C ASP A 109 24.66 16.86 -32.47
N ILE A 110 23.56 16.57 -33.17
CA ILE A 110 22.21 16.99 -32.79
C ILE A 110 21.22 15.82 -32.92
N LEU A 111 20.15 15.85 -32.12
CA LEU A 111 19.01 14.92 -32.19
C LEU A 111 17.72 15.66 -32.56
N PRO A 112 17.55 16.11 -33.81
CA PRO A 112 16.53 17.10 -34.19
C PRO A 112 15.08 16.59 -34.13
N GLU A 113 14.87 15.28 -34.14
CA GLU A 113 13.53 14.66 -34.23
C GLU A 113 13.11 13.89 -32.97
N LEU A 114 13.93 13.89 -31.92
CA LEU A 114 13.68 13.15 -30.70
C LEU A 114 13.36 14.11 -29.56
N SER A 115 12.21 13.91 -28.93
CA SER A 115 11.90 14.54 -27.63
C SER A 115 12.69 13.88 -26.49
N ILE A 116 12.93 14.62 -25.41
CA ILE A 116 13.48 14.07 -24.16
C ILE A 116 12.75 12.80 -23.69
N GLY A 117 11.43 12.72 -23.87
CA GLY A 117 10.64 11.55 -23.51
C GLY A 117 11.01 10.30 -24.32
N GLN A 118 11.25 10.45 -25.62
CA GLN A 118 11.68 9.35 -26.50
C GLN A 118 13.12 8.92 -26.19
N ILE A 119 14.00 9.87 -25.86
CA ILE A 119 15.37 9.59 -25.43
C ILE A 119 15.36 8.78 -24.12
N ILE A 120 14.57 9.22 -23.13
CA ILE A 120 14.38 8.49 -21.86
C ILE A 120 13.78 7.12 -22.10
N GLU A 121 12.76 6.99 -22.95
CA GLU A 121 12.17 5.69 -23.28
C GLU A 121 13.21 4.74 -23.90
N ALA A 122 14.02 5.23 -24.83
CA ALA A 122 15.10 4.44 -25.43
C ALA A 122 16.11 3.98 -24.37
N GLY A 123 16.57 4.88 -23.49
CA GLY A 123 17.46 4.53 -22.38
C GLY A 123 16.84 3.53 -21.39
N VAL A 124 15.56 3.69 -21.04
CA VAL A 124 14.84 2.75 -20.14
C VAL A 124 14.67 1.37 -20.78
N ARG A 125 14.52 1.29 -22.11
CA ARG A 125 14.53 0.01 -22.83
C ARG A 125 15.91 -0.64 -22.80
N GLU A 126 16.96 0.13 -23.03
CA GLU A 126 18.35 -0.36 -22.98
C GLU A 126 18.71 -0.90 -21.59
N LEU A 127 18.26 -0.22 -20.53
CA LEU A 127 18.48 -0.63 -19.13
C LEU A 127 17.56 -1.78 -18.68
N HIS A 128 16.86 -2.48 -19.57
CA HIS A 128 15.93 -3.55 -19.20
C HIS A 128 16.58 -4.64 -18.33
N SER A 129 17.81 -5.04 -18.64
CA SER A 129 18.57 -6.06 -17.91
C SER A 129 18.95 -5.64 -16.48
N HIS A 130 18.89 -4.35 -16.15
CA HIS A 130 19.24 -3.81 -14.84
C HIS A 130 18.03 -3.63 -13.93
N ARG A 131 16.83 -4.03 -14.39
CA ARG A 131 15.60 -3.89 -13.62
C ARG A 131 15.56 -4.91 -12.48
N TYR A 132 15.22 -4.43 -11.29
CA TYR A 132 14.89 -5.29 -10.15
C TYR A 132 13.38 -5.44 -10.05
N PRO A 133 12.81 -6.65 -10.22
CA PRO A 133 11.37 -6.85 -10.09
C PRO A 133 10.94 -6.75 -8.63
N LEU A 134 9.82 -6.06 -8.40
CA LEU A 134 9.14 -6.04 -7.10
C LEU A 134 7.97 -7.04 -7.13
N LEU A 135 7.72 -7.71 -6.01
CA LEU A 135 6.53 -8.53 -5.82
C LEU A 135 5.27 -7.67 -5.99
N SER A 136 4.32 -8.16 -6.79
CA SER A 136 3.01 -7.55 -6.96
C SER A 136 2.09 -7.80 -5.76
N ALA A 137 0.96 -7.11 -5.68
CA ALA A 137 -0.06 -7.40 -4.67
C ALA A 137 -0.58 -8.83 -4.77
N THR A 138 -0.70 -9.39 -5.98
CA THR A 138 -1.07 -10.78 -6.20
C THR A 138 -0.03 -11.73 -5.61
N ASP A 139 1.26 -11.49 -5.85
CA ASP A 139 2.34 -12.33 -5.33
C ASP A 139 2.38 -12.30 -3.80
N VAL A 140 2.34 -11.10 -3.21
CA VAL A 140 2.33 -10.91 -1.76
C VAL A 140 1.09 -11.56 -1.14
N ALA A 141 -0.11 -11.37 -1.72
CA ALA A 141 -1.32 -12.02 -1.25
C ALA A 141 -1.24 -13.55 -1.33
N GLY A 142 -0.62 -14.08 -2.39
CA GLY A 142 -0.37 -15.51 -2.57
C GLY A 142 0.53 -16.07 -1.47
N GLN A 143 1.65 -15.38 -1.17
CA GLN A 143 2.56 -15.78 -0.11
C GLN A 143 1.90 -15.72 1.28
N ILE A 144 1.15 -14.65 1.57
CA ILE A 144 0.39 -14.52 2.82
C ILE A 144 -0.59 -15.69 2.99
N LYS A 145 -1.38 -16.00 1.97
CA LYS A 145 -2.35 -17.10 2.03
C LYS A 145 -1.67 -18.45 2.20
N SER A 146 -0.59 -18.70 1.47
CA SER A 146 0.18 -19.94 1.59
C SER A 146 0.76 -20.12 2.99
N ALA A 147 1.29 -19.05 3.59
CA ALA A 147 1.78 -19.04 4.96
C ALA A 147 0.65 -19.32 5.97
N LEU A 148 -0.51 -18.68 5.80
CA LEU A 148 -1.70 -18.90 6.62
C LEU A 148 -2.23 -20.34 6.53
N ASP A 149 -2.31 -20.90 5.32
CA ASP A 149 -2.79 -22.27 5.09
C ASP A 149 -1.83 -23.30 5.67
N SER A 150 -0.53 -23.05 5.55
CA SER A 150 0.54 -23.95 6.01
C SER A 150 0.99 -23.67 7.45
N ARG A 151 0.36 -22.71 8.13
CA ARG A 151 0.72 -22.21 9.47
C ARG A 151 2.22 -21.90 9.61
N GLN A 152 2.78 -21.27 8.58
CA GLN A 152 4.16 -20.80 8.59
C GLN A 152 4.22 -19.32 8.94
N PRO A 153 5.29 -18.87 9.61
CA PRO A 153 5.50 -17.45 9.86
C PRO A 153 5.68 -16.68 8.54
N LEU A 154 5.22 -15.43 8.54
CA LEU A 154 5.49 -14.49 7.46
C LEU A 154 5.34 -13.06 7.96
N SER A 155 6.34 -12.23 7.72
CA SER A 155 6.35 -10.80 8.02
C SER A 155 6.34 -9.97 6.74
N VAL A 156 5.40 -9.03 6.65
CA VAL A 156 5.35 -8.03 5.57
C VAL A 156 5.55 -6.66 6.21
N VAL A 157 6.79 -6.16 6.16
CA VAL A 157 7.15 -4.84 6.69
C VAL A 157 7.19 -3.80 5.58
N ARG A 158 7.05 -2.51 5.91
CA ARG A 158 7.09 -1.42 4.94
C ARG A 158 8.07 -0.35 5.44
N LEU A 159 8.85 0.21 4.52
CA LEU A 159 9.71 1.35 4.79
C LEU A 159 9.14 2.58 4.08
N GLY A 160 8.59 3.51 4.86
CA GLY A 160 8.24 4.86 4.42
C GLY A 160 9.40 5.84 4.61
N ASP A 161 9.15 7.13 4.42
CA ASP A 161 10.17 8.16 4.66
C ASP A 161 10.61 8.19 6.14
N GLY A 162 9.68 8.01 7.08
CA GLY A 162 9.97 7.94 8.52
C GLY A 162 10.97 6.84 8.90
N GLU A 163 10.74 5.60 8.45
CA GLU A 163 11.67 4.50 8.67
C GLU A 163 13.03 4.76 8.00
N LEU A 164 13.03 5.31 6.78
CA LEU A 164 14.26 5.58 6.04
C LEU A 164 15.11 6.68 6.68
N ILE A 165 14.48 7.76 7.14
CA ILE A 165 15.18 8.84 7.88
C ILE A 165 15.69 8.30 9.22
N THR A 166 14.93 7.43 9.89
CA THR A 166 15.37 6.78 11.13
C THR A 166 16.60 5.89 10.89
N LEU A 167 16.60 5.12 9.79
CA LEU A 167 17.75 4.31 9.34
C LEU A 167 18.95 5.16 8.93
N ALA A 168 18.74 6.39 8.47
CA ALA A 168 19.79 7.28 8.00
C ALA A 168 20.62 7.94 9.12
N GLN A 169 20.09 7.96 10.35
CA GLN A 169 20.73 8.61 11.52
C GLN A 169 22.19 8.20 11.70
N GLU A 170 23.08 9.20 11.64
CA GLU A 170 24.53 9.09 11.86
C GLU A 170 25.24 8.11 10.90
N VAL A 171 24.63 7.82 9.75
CA VAL A 171 25.19 6.95 8.71
C VAL A 171 25.15 7.62 7.34
N ILE A 172 24.00 8.23 7.01
CA ILE A 172 23.81 9.02 5.78
C ILE A 172 23.52 10.48 6.13
N MET A 173 22.77 10.71 7.22
CA MET A 173 22.35 12.02 7.68
C MET A 173 22.87 12.27 9.08
N ASN A 174 23.40 13.46 9.33
CA ASN A 174 23.70 13.92 10.69
C ASN A 174 22.41 14.31 11.44
N GLU A 175 22.49 14.47 12.76
CA GLU A 175 21.34 14.83 13.59
C GLU A 175 20.56 16.07 13.09
N GLU A 176 21.24 17.12 12.65
CA GLU A 176 20.58 18.34 12.14
C GLU A 176 19.71 18.04 10.91
N GLN A 177 20.25 17.28 9.96
CA GLN A 177 19.52 16.83 8.77
C GLN A 177 18.33 15.94 9.15
N VAL A 178 18.53 15.00 10.07
CA VAL A 178 17.45 14.11 10.56
C VAL A 178 16.34 14.93 11.22
N ARG A 179 16.66 15.93 12.04
CA ARG A 179 15.65 16.80 12.67
C ARG A 179 14.89 17.64 11.65
N LYS A 180 15.59 18.14 10.63
CA LYS A 180 14.99 18.94 9.56
C LYS A 180 14.04 18.11 8.71
N GLU A 181 14.50 16.96 8.24
CA GLU A 181 13.75 16.12 7.30
C GLU A 181 12.71 15.24 8.02
N GLY A 182 13.04 14.77 9.22
CA GLY A 182 12.20 13.91 10.07
C GLY A 182 11.50 14.65 11.21
N HIS A 183 11.08 15.90 11.00
CA HIS A 183 10.38 16.70 12.01
C HIS A 183 9.10 16.03 12.58
N PHE A 184 8.54 15.06 11.86
CA PHE A 184 7.37 14.26 12.24
C PHE A 184 7.71 12.94 12.98
N LEU A 185 8.99 12.59 13.13
CA LEU A 185 9.40 11.30 13.68
C LEU A 185 8.93 11.05 15.12
N SER A 186 8.74 12.10 15.92
CA SER A 186 8.19 11.99 17.28
C SER A 186 6.77 11.42 17.29
N TYR A 187 5.93 11.83 16.33
CA TYR A 187 4.59 11.27 16.13
C TYR A 187 4.65 9.80 15.70
N ALA A 188 5.67 9.43 14.93
CA ALA A 188 5.89 8.05 14.47
C ALA A 188 6.60 7.16 15.52
N GLY A 189 6.88 7.68 16.72
CA GLY A 189 7.42 6.92 17.84
C GLY A 189 8.92 7.03 18.08
N ILE A 190 9.61 7.98 17.45
CA ILE A 190 11.07 8.18 17.51
C ILE A 190 11.44 9.54 18.10
N HIS A 191 12.33 9.53 19.09
CA HIS A 191 12.87 10.75 19.70
C HIS A 191 14.32 10.96 19.27
N ILE A 192 14.56 11.88 18.34
CA ILE A 192 15.89 12.10 17.75
C ILE A 192 16.87 12.67 18.80
N PRO A 193 18.12 12.17 18.89
CA PRO A 193 18.62 10.97 18.21
C PRO A 193 18.15 9.68 18.89
N ASP A 194 17.75 8.69 18.09
CA ASP A 194 17.40 7.35 18.58
C ASP A 194 18.15 6.27 17.79
N LEU A 195 19.43 6.11 18.11
CA LEU A 195 20.29 5.12 17.45
C LEU A 195 19.92 3.68 17.84
N ALA A 196 19.33 3.48 19.03
CA ALA A 196 18.84 2.17 19.45
C ALA A 196 17.65 1.73 18.58
N ALA A 197 16.73 2.64 18.26
CA ALA A 197 15.65 2.36 17.33
C ALA A 197 16.15 2.10 15.90
N ARG A 198 17.12 2.88 15.43
CA ARG A 198 17.81 2.64 14.15
C ARG A 198 18.34 1.21 14.08
N ASP A 199 19.10 0.79 15.09
CA ASP A 199 19.74 -0.54 15.10
C ASP A 199 18.72 -1.67 15.22
N GLN A 200 17.58 -1.44 15.90
CA GLN A 200 16.47 -2.39 15.92
C GLN A 200 15.78 -2.49 14.56
N LEU A 201 15.58 -1.37 13.85
CA LEU A 201 15.03 -1.37 12.49
C LEU A 201 15.94 -2.11 11.52
N VAL A 202 17.25 -1.90 11.57
CA VAL A 202 18.22 -2.64 10.74
C VAL A 202 18.01 -4.14 10.90
N LYS A 203 17.99 -4.63 12.14
CA LYS A 203 17.78 -6.06 12.44
C LYS A 203 16.41 -6.57 11.99
N ALA A 204 15.36 -5.75 12.09
CA ALA A 204 14.03 -6.12 11.64
C ALA A 204 13.97 -6.23 10.12
N VAL A 205 14.59 -5.29 9.38
CA VAL A 205 14.65 -5.32 7.92
C VAL A 205 15.45 -6.53 7.41
N GLU A 206 16.57 -6.85 8.04
CA GLU A 206 17.40 -8.02 7.69
C GLU A 206 16.66 -9.36 7.85
N LYS A 207 15.73 -9.44 8.81
CA LYS A 207 15.00 -10.66 9.15
C LYS A 207 13.61 -10.74 8.56
N ALA A 208 13.10 -9.66 7.97
CA ALA A 208 11.76 -9.64 7.42
C ALA A 208 11.66 -10.51 6.15
N ASP A 209 10.52 -11.18 5.97
CA ASP A 209 10.30 -12.08 4.84
C ASP A 209 10.01 -11.31 3.55
N ILE A 210 9.27 -10.20 3.67
CA ILE A 210 8.94 -9.27 2.58
C ILE A 210 9.11 -7.83 3.07
N VAL A 211 9.87 -7.03 2.31
CA VAL A 211 10.16 -5.62 2.63
C VAL A 211 9.57 -4.70 1.56
N GLY A 212 8.65 -3.83 1.97
CA GLY A 212 8.11 -2.75 1.14
C GLY A 212 9.08 -1.58 1.03
N ILE A 213 9.45 -1.19 -0.19
CA ILE A 213 10.36 -0.07 -0.50
C ILE A 213 9.62 0.98 -1.35
N PRO A 214 9.86 2.28 -1.15
CA PRO A 214 9.23 3.31 -1.95
C PRO A 214 9.74 3.26 -3.39
N LYS A 215 8.81 3.39 -4.35
CA LYS A 215 9.13 3.38 -5.78
C LYS A 215 9.58 4.75 -6.29
N LEU A 216 9.13 5.83 -5.64
CA LEU A 216 9.39 7.19 -6.08
C LEU A 216 10.87 7.56 -5.96
N ARG A 217 11.40 8.22 -6.99
CA ARG A 217 12.80 8.69 -7.08
C ARG A 217 12.99 10.09 -6.48
N LEU A 218 12.30 10.38 -5.39
CA LEU A 218 12.46 11.60 -4.61
C LEU A 218 13.50 11.37 -3.49
N PRO A 219 14.21 12.41 -3.00
CA PRO A 219 15.37 12.24 -2.11
C PRO A 219 15.16 11.26 -0.95
N ASN A 220 14.08 11.43 -0.18
CA ASN A 220 13.82 10.65 1.05
C ASN A 220 13.10 9.32 0.82
N PHE A 221 13.06 8.88 -0.43
CA PHE A 221 12.33 7.70 -0.86
C PHE A 221 13.29 6.67 -1.45
N GLN A 222 13.15 6.30 -2.72
CA GLN A 222 13.97 5.26 -3.34
C GLN A 222 15.49 5.49 -3.22
N PRO A 223 16.02 6.69 -3.51
CA PRO A 223 17.45 6.96 -3.37
C PRO A 223 17.94 6.75 -1.93
N LEU A 224 17.24 7.32 -0.94
CA LEU A 224 17.58 7.14 0.46
C LEU A 224 17.47 5.66 0.87
N ALA A 225 16.43 4.94 0.44
CA ALA A 225 16.26 3.52 0.73
C ALA A 225 17.49 2.69 0.35
N PHE A 226 17.98 2.83 -0.88
CA PHE A 226 19.15 2.06 -1.30
C PHE A 226 20.46 2.60 -0.70
N ALA A 227 20.54 3.90 -0.36
CA ALA A 227 21.69 4.45 0.36
C ALA A 227 21.80 3.88 1.78
N VAL A 228 20.70 3.85 2.54
CA VAL A 228 20.69 3.31 3.91
C VAL A 228 20.90 1.80 3.93
N LEU A 229 20.27 1.04 3.03
CA LEU A 229 20.50 -0.41 2.94
C LEU A 229 21.98 -0.71 2.67
N LYS A 230 22.59 0.00 1.71
CA LYS A 230 24.02 -0.14 1.42
C LYS A 230 24.90 0.21 2.62
N ALA A 231 24.60 1.30 3.31
CA ALA A 231 25.43 1.78 4.41
C ALA A 231 25.35 0.88 5.66
N HIS A 232 24.23 0.19 5.86
CA HIS A 232 24.07 -0.85 6.89
C HIS A 232 24.53 -2.24 6.44
N GLY A 233 25.06 -2.39 5.22
CA GLY A 233 25.54 -3.68 4.71
C GLY A 233 24.44 -4.65 4.28
N ILE A 234 23.20 -4.18 4.13
CA ILE A 234 22.06 -4.99 3.69
C ILE A 234 22.07 -5.10 2.16
N ASP A 235 22.36 -6.31 1.65
CA ASP A 235 22.26 -6.60 0.22
C ASP A 235 20.80 -6.80 -0.18
N TYR A 236 20.19 -5.75 -0.73
CA TYR A 236 18.77 -5.75 -1.15
C TYR A 236 18.42 -6.88 -2.13
N ARG A 237 19.40 -7.44 -2.85
CA ARG A 237 19.20 -8.56 -3.79
C ARG A 237 18.85 -9.88 -3.10
N LYS A 238 19.11 -9.96 -1.79
CA LYS A 238 18.73 -11.10 -0.95
C LYS A 238 17.36 -10.91 -0.29
N LEU A 239 16.76 -9.73 -0.43
CA LEU A 239 15.44 -9.42 0.12
C LEU A 239 14.36 -9.66 -0.92
N GLN A 240 13.21 -10.15 -0.47
CA GLN A 240 11.99 -10.08 -1.28
C GLN A 240 11.39 -8.69 -1.15
N LEU A 241 11.47 -7.90 -2.22
CA LEU A 241 11.01 -6.52 -2.21
C LEU A 241 9.61 -6.38 -2.79
N THR A 242 8.79 -5.52 -2.19
CA THR A 242 7.51 -5.05 -2.72
C THR A 242 7.43 -3.52 -2.62
N GLN A 243 6.28 -2.91 -2.92
CA GLN A 243 6.08 -1.48 -2.72
C GLN A 243 5.82 -1.16 -1.24
N SER A 244 6.33 -0.03 -0.73
CA SER A 244 6.01 0.45 0.63
C SER A 244 4.52 0.72 0.87
N THR A 245 3.73 0.83 -0.21
CA THR A 245 2.26 0.96 -0.22
C THR A 245 1.54 -0.36 -0.53
N ILE A 246 2.16 -1.50 -0.23
CA ILE A 246 1.58 -2.82 -0.49
C ILE A 246 0.28 -3.07 0.27
N ASN A 247 0.12 -2.51 1.47
CA ASN A 247 -1.12 -2.55 2.25
C ASN A 247 -2.31 -1.98 1.44
N TYR A 248 -2.16 -0.82 0.83
CA TYR A 248 -3.17 -0.21 -0.04
C TYR A 248 -3.44 -1.06 -1.28
N SER A 249 -2.39 -1.63 -1.87
CA SER A 249 -2.51 -2.46 -3.07
C SER A 249 -3.28 -3.76 -2.78
N LEU A 250 -2.98 -4.42 -1.66
CA LEU A 250 -3.71 -5.59 -1.17
C LEU A 250 -5.20 -5.27 -0.96
N TYR A 251 -5.53 -4.09 -0.47
CA TYR A 251 -6.90 -3.63 -0.31
C TYR A 251 -7.59 -3.32 -1.65
N LEU A 252 -7.00 -2.43 -2.45
CA LEU A 252 -7.59 -1.93 -3.69
C LEU A 252 -7.78 -3.01 -4.77
N GLU A 253 -6.89 -3.99 -4.80
CA GLU A 253 -7.01 -5.15 -5.69
C GLU A 253 -7.95 -6.24 -5.12
N GLY A 254 -8.52 -6.02 -3.93
CA GLY A 254 -9.53 -6.88 -3.33
C GLY A 254 -8.99 -8.13 -2.63
N TYR A 255 -7.67 -8.20 -2.39
CA TYR A 255 -7.05 -9.34 -1.73
C TYR A 255 -7.28 -9.35 -0.21
N LEU A 256 -7.34 -8.18 0.43
CA LEU A 256 -7.41 -8.06 1.88
C LEU A 256 -8.54 -8.88 2.50
N ARG A 257 -9.77 -8.76 1.99
CA ARG A 257 -10.92 -9.54 2.48
C ARG A 257 -10.67 -11.04 2.39
N SER A 258 -10.09 -11.50 1.28
CA SER A 258 -9.81 -12.93 1.07
C SER A 258 -8.65 -13.47 1.91
N ILE A 259 -7.74 -12.60 2.35
CA ILE A 259 -6.66 -12.94 3.28
C ILE A 259 -7.24 -13.14 4.68
N LEU A 260 -8.14 -12.25 5.11
CA LEU A 260 -8.67 -12.21 6.47
C LEU A 260 -9.87 -13.16 6.69
N ALA A 261 -10.59 -13.52 5.63
CA ALA A 261 -11.79 -14.35 5.73
C ALA A 261 -11.50 -15.70 6.41
N GLY A 262 -12.26 -16.01 7.46
CA GLY A 262 -12.14 -17.26 8.21
C GLY A 262 -10.88 -17.37 9.08
N ARG A 263 -10.13 -16.27 9.27
CA ARG A 263 -8.92 -16.23 10.12
C ARG A 263 -9.21 -15.54 11.45
N ARG A 264 -8.46 -15.93 12.47
CA ARG A 264 -8.37 -15.21 13.74
C ARG A 264 -7.43 -14.02 13.57
N VAL A 265 -8.00 -12.82 13.56
CA VAL A 265 -7.27 -11.57 13.31
C VAL A 265 -7.01 -10.86 14.62
N LEU A 266 -5.75 -10.51 14.88
CA LEU A 266 -5.37 -9.59 15.93
C LEU A 266 -5.10 -8.20 15.33
N VAL A 267 -5.51 -7.13 16.02
CA VAL A 267 -5.26 -5.76 15.56
C VAL A 267 -4.44 -5.01 16.60
N ILE A 268 -3.37 -4.34 16.16
CA ILE A 268 -2.40 -3.68 17.04
C ILE A 268 -2.18 -2.24 16.58
N GLY A 269 -2.14 -1.30 17.51
CA GLY A 269 -1.85 0.10 17.23
C GLY A 269 -2.89 1.07 17.80
N ASN A 270 -2.62 2.37 17.67
CA ASN A 270 -3.48 3.40 18.27
C ASN A 270 -4.89 3.42 17.68
N THR A 271 -5.03 3.06 16.40
CA THR A 271 -6.31 2.96 15.69
C THR A 271 -6.95 1.58 15.78
N ALA A 272 -6.30 0.63 16.45
CA ALA A 272 -6.76 -0.76 16.54
C ALA A 272 -8.17 -0.91 17.15
N PRO A 273 -8.59 -0.13 18.18
CA PRO A 273 -9.95 -0.21 18.68
C PRO A 273 -10.99 0.10 17.61
N GLY A 274 -10.80 1.19 16.85
CA GLY A 274 -11.70 1.56 15.76
C GLY A 274 -11.66 0.57 14.60
N LEU A 275 -10.46 0.16 14.18
CA LEU A 275 -10.28 -0.80 13.09
C LEU A 275 -10.94 -2.14 13.42
N SER A 276 -10.85 -2.60 14.68
CA SER A 276 -11.48 -3.85 15.14
C SER A 276 -13.00 -3.83 14.95
N GLN A 277 -13.65 -2.68 15.18
CA GLN A 277 -15.08 -2.52 14.99
C GLN A 277 -15.46 -2.59 13.51
N VAL A 278 -14.69 -1.92 12.64
CA VAL A 278 -14.90 -1.95 11.18
C VAL A 278 -14.74 -3.36 10.61
N LEU A 279 -13.68 -4.07 11.01
CA LEU A 279 -13.42 -5.45 10.57
C LEU A 279 -14.51 -6.40 11.06
N SER A 280 -14.88 -6.32 12.35
CA SER A 280 -15.92 -7.17 12.94
C SER A 280 -17.29 -6.91 12.29
N GLY A 281 -17.64 -5.65 12.05
CA GLY A 281 -18.86 -5.27 11.33
C GLY A 281 -18.90 -5.78 9.88
N SER A 282 -17.74 -6.05 9.30
CA SER A 282 -17.58 -6.65 7.96
C SER A 282 -17.51 -8.18 7.97
N GLY A 283 -17.72 -8.82 9.13
CA GLY A 283 -17.71 -10.27 9.30
C GLY A 283 -16.33 -10.91 9.45
N ILE A 284 -15.29 -10.12 9.72
CA ILE A 284 -13.94 -10.63 10.05
C ILE A 284 -13.89 -10.98 11.53
N HIS A 285 -13.28 -12.12 11.87
CA HIS A 285 -13.17 -12.57 13.25
C HIS A 285 -11.96 -11.96 13.95
N VAL A 286 -12.18 -10.86 14.66
CA VAL A 286 -11.16 -10.21 15.48
C VAL A 286 -11.07 -10.89 16.84
N THR A 287 -9.91 -11.47 17.18
CA THR A 287 -9.69 -12.20 18.45
C THR A 287 -9.09 -11.36 19.56
N GLY A 288 -8.55 -10.19 19.25
CA GLY A 288 -7.99 -9.29 20.24
C GLY A 288 -7.53 -7.97 19.64
N VAL A 289 -7.36 -7.00 20.54
CA VAL A 289 -6.92 -5.64 20.24
C VAL A 289 -5.84 -5.27 21.24
N ILE A 290 -4.68 -4.83 20.75
CA ILE A 290 -3.60 -4.30 21.58
C ILE A 290 -3.40 -2.83 21.23
N ALA A 291 -3.75 -1.95 22.16
CA ALA A 291 -3.68 -0.52 21.99
C ALA A 291 -3.57 0.17 23.37
N PRO A 292 -2.97 1.37 23.43
CA PRO A 292 -2.20 2.03 22.38
C PRO A 292 -0.80 1.41 22.17
N VAL A 293 -0.02 1.91 21.23
CA VAL A 293 1.43 1.66 21.09
C VAL A 293 2.14 3.02 21.08
N HIS A 294 2.87 3.32 22.16
CA HIS A 294 3.54 4.60 22.40
C HIS A 294 5.02 4.56 22.01
N GLY A 295 5.30 4.32 20.74
CA GLY A 295 6.66 4.34 20.21
C GLY A 295 7.50 3.12 20.59
N MET A 296 8.81 3.26 20.45
CA MET A 296 9.76 2.13 20.49
C MET A 296 9.85 1.42 21.84
N LEU A 297 9.66 2.15 22.94
CA LEU A 297 9.76 1.60 24.30
C LEU A 297 8.61 0.65 24.64
N ASP A 298 7.50 0.72 23.91
CA ASP A 298 6.32 -0.13 24.13
C ASP A 298 6.43 -1.51 23.49
N ILE A 299 7.40 -1.74 22.60
CA ILE A 299 7.55 -3.00 21.87
C ILE A 299 7.62 -4.21 22.83
N PRO A 300 8.40 -4.22 23.92
CA PRO A 300 8.42 -5.35 24.86
C PRO A 300 7.05 -5.63 25.50
N ARG A 301 6.31 -4.58 25.90
CA ARG A 301 4.96 -4.72 26.46
C ARG A 301 4.01 -5.36 25.44
N VAL A 302 4.01 -4.83 24.21
CA VAL A 302 3.17 -5.33 23.11
C VAL A 302 3.48 -6.80 22.81
N MET A 303 4.75 -7.19 22.76
CA MET A 303 5.14 -8.59 22.53
C MET A 303 4.73 -9.53 23.68
N ASN A 304 4.75 -9.05 24.92
CA ASN A 304 4.25 -9.83 26.05
C ASN A 304 2.73 -10.04 25.98
N GLU A 305 1.97 -8.99 25.69
CA GLU A 305 0.51 -9.09 25.50
C GLU A 305 0.14 -10.00 24.32
N LEU A 306 0.90 -9.95 23.23
CA LEU A 306 0.75 -10.83 22.07
C LEU A 306 0.84 -12.31 22.43
N SER A 307 1.74 -12.67 23.36
CA SER A 307 2.05 -14.07 23.66
C SER A 307 0.88 -14.87 24.26
N VAL A 308 -0.13 -14.19 24.80
CA VAL A 308 -1.33 -14.83 25.40
C VAL A 308 -2.51 -14.87 24.43
N HIS A 309 -2.40 -14.28 23.25
CA HIS A 309 -3.47 -14.26 22.26
C HIS A 309 -3.35 -15.41 21.25
N GLU A 310 -4.48 -16.03 20.97
CA GLU A 310 -4.63 -17.03 19.93
C GLU A 310 -5.09 -16.37 18.61
N PHE A 311 -4.18 -16.27 17.65
CA PHE A 311 -4.44 -15.66 16.34
C PHE A 311 -3.68 -16.35 15.20
N ASP A 312 -4.11 -16.08 13.97
CA ASP A 312 -3.46 -16.57 12.74
C ASP A 312 -2.71 -15.44 12.03
N ILE A 313 -3.27 -14.22 12.07
CA ILE A 313 -2.69 -13.02 11.46
C ILE A 313 -2.84 -11.80 12.36
N ALA A 314 -1.79 -10.98 12.41
CA ALA A 314 -1.82 -9.65 13.04
C ALA A 314 -1.76 -8.52 11.99
N LEU A 315 -2.60 -7.50 12.18
CA LEU A 315 -2.54 -6.24 11.45
C LEU A 315 -1.99 -5.16 12.39
N VAL A 316 -0.85 -4.56 12.05
CA VAL A 316 -0.11 -3.66 12.94
C VAL A 316 -0.03 -2.26 12.35
N GLY A 317 -0.68 -1.28 12.97
CA GLY A 317 -0.64 0.14 12.59
C GLY A 317 -0.07 0.99 13.72
N ALA A 318 1.26 1.01 13.86
CA ALA A 318 1.95 1.57 15.04
C ALA A 318 3.14 2.48 14.69
N GLY A 319 3.13 3.14 13.53
CA GLY A 319 4.28 3.93 13.05
C GLY A 319 5.54 3.07 12.91
N ILE A 320 6.69 3.64 13.23
CA ILE A 320 8.00 2.98 13.10
C ILE A 320 8.12 1.69 13.93
N PRO A 321 7.58 1.61 15.18
CA PRO A 321 7.50 0.35 15.92
C PRO A 321 6.83 -0.81 15.18
N ALA A 322 5.95 -0.54 14.22
CA ALA A 322 5.23 -1.58 13.48
C ALA A 322 6.18 -2.54 12.75
N VAL A 323 7.26 -2.01 12.14
CA VAL A 323 8.26 -2.82 11.42
C VAL A 323 8.86 -3.89 12.34
N ILE A 324 9.23 -3.49 13.55
CA ILE A 324 9.86 -4.39 14.53
C ILE A 324 8.83 -5.36 15.11
N ILE A 325 7.64 -4.88 15.47
CA ILE A 325 6.57 -5.74 16.01
C ILE A 325 6.19 -6.81 14.99
N VAL A 326 6.01 -6.44 13.72
CA VAL A 326 5.64 -7.37 12.62
C VAL A 326 6.71 -8.43 12.41
N GLN A 327 7.99 -8.04 12.34
CA GLN A 327 9.08 -9.00 12.19
C GLN A 327 9.17 -9.94 13.40
N ARG A 328 9.03 -9.40 14.61
CA ARG A 328 9.09 -10.20 15.85
C ARG A 328 7.91 -11.15 15.99
N ILE A 329 6.69 -10.78 15.58
CA ILE A 329 5.55 -11.71 15.57
C ILE A 329 5.86 -12.94 14.70
N ALA A 330 6.43 -12.74 13.51
CA ALA A 330 6.80 -13.86 12.64
C ALA A 330 7.90 -14.73 13.28
N THR A 331 8.98 -14.11 13.74
CA THR A 331 10.16 -14.83 14.25
C THR A 331 9.93 -15.48 15.62
N GLU A 332 9.23 -14.81 16.54
CA GLU A 332 9.08 -15.26 17.94
C GLU A 332 7.81 -16.07 18.18
N LEU A 333 6.73 -15.77 17.44
CA LEU A 333 5.43 -16.41 17.64
C LEU A 333 5.03 -17.37 16.51
N GLY A 334 5.79 -17.42 15.41
CA GLY A 334 5.51 -18.30 14.29
C GLY A 334 4.24 -17.92 13.52
N LYS A 335 3.84 -16.63 13.53
CA LYS A 335 2.57 -16.15 12.96
C LYS A 335 2.77 -15.27 11.74
N VAL A 336 1.67 -15.00 11.03
CA VAL A 336 1.66 -14.01 9.95
C VAL A 336 1.41 -12.63 10.54
N ALA A 337 2.18 -11.63 10.12
CA ALA A 337 1.98 -10.24 10.50
C ALA A 337 2.20 -9.30 9.32
N ILE A 338 1.34 -8.28 9.22
CA ILE A 338 1.39 -7.26 8.17
C ILE A 338 1.45 -5.89 8.83
N ASP A 339 2.44 -5.10 8.43
CA ASP A 339 2.45 -3.67 8.69
C ASP A 339 1.33 -3.01 7.90
N PHE A 340 0.29 -2.59 8.61
CA PHE A 340 -0.97 -2.13 8.05
C PHE A 340 -1.02 -0.60 7.88
N GLY A 341 -0.13 0.14 8.57
CA GLY A 341 0.02 1.58 8.43
C GLY A 341 -1.29 2.37 8.53
N HIS A 342 -1.35 3.49 7.79
CA HIS A 342 -2.51 4.39 7.76
C HIS A 342 -3.73 3.87 7.01
N LEU A 343 -3.65 2.71 6.36
CA LEU A 343 -4.86 2.07 5.84
C LEU A 343 -5.86 1.78 6.98
N ALA A 344 -5.36 1.56 8.21
CA ALA A 344 -6.20 1.50 9.40
C ALA A 344 -7.05 2.76 9.59
N ASP A 345 -6.46 3.95 9.44
CA ASP A 345 -7.15 5.24 9.56
C ASP A 345 -8.22 5.40 8.49
N SER A 346 -7.91 5.06 7.24
CA SER A 346 -8.88 5.15 6.13
C SER A 346 -10.12 4.28 6.39
N PHE A 347 -9.97 3.09 6.99
CA PHE A 347 -11.11 2.27 7.38
C PHE A 347 -11.91 2.92 8.52
N VAL A 348 -11.24 3.42 9.55
CA VAL A 348 -11.91 4.05 10.71
C VAL A 348 -12.66 5.33 10.31
N LYS A 349 -12.10 6.12 9.41
CA LYS A 349 -12.74 7.34 8.87
C LYS A 349 -13.85 7.04 7.85
N GLY A 350 -14.00 5.79 7.39
CA GLY A 350 -14.98 5.38 6.39
C GLY A 350 -14.60 5.72 4.94
N GLU A 351 -13.33 6.05 4.70
CA GLU A 351 -12.76 6.34 3.37
C GLU A 351 -12.46 5.04 2.60
N ALA A 352 -12.22 3.95 3.34
CA ALA A 352 -12.06 2.59 2.84
C ALA A 352 -13.18 1.68 3.38
N VAL A 353 -13.62 0.70 2.57
CA VAL A 353 -14.72 -0.24 2.91
C VAL A 353 -14.36 -1.64 2.45
N LEU A 354 -14.56 -2.64 3.31
CA LEU A 354 -14.12 -4.03 3.12
C LEU A 354 -15.13 -4.93 2.37
#